data_AF-A0A3B9YL87-F1
#
_entry.id   AF-A0A3B9YL87-F1
#
_cell.length_a   1.000
_cell.length_b   1.000
_cell.length_c   1.000
_cell.angle_alpha   90.00
_cell.angle_beta   90.00
_cell.angle_gamma   90.00
#
_symmetry.space_group_name_H-M   'P 1'
#
loop_
_entity.id
_entity.type
_entity.pdbx_description
1 polymer ?
#
loop_
_entity_poly.entity_id
_entity_poly.type
_entity_poly.pdbx_seq_one_letter_code
_entity_poly.pdbx_strand_id
1 'polypeptide(L)' 'MLRAARAVLFPPCCRFVPTCSEYAREALEKLPLHEAFLKTAWRLLRCHPFHPGGHDPLAR' A
#
# COMPACT_ATOMS: atom_id res chain seq x y z
N MET A 1 -12.85 -11.04 -6.11
CA MET A 1 -13.32 -10.14 -7.19
C MET A 1 -14.30 -9.11 -6.63
N LEU A 2 -13.85 -8.16 -5.79
CA LEU A 2 -14.71 -7.15 -5.14
C LEU A 2 -13.95 -5.83 -4.99
N ARG A 3 -13.52 -5.22 -6.11
CA ARG A 3 -12.75 -3.96 -6.08
C ARG A 3 -13.40 -2.76 -6.76
N ALA A 4 -14.46 -2.96 -7.54
CA ALA A 4 -15.04 -1.87 -8.34
C ALA A 4 -16.12 -1.05 -7.61
N ALA A 5 -16.86 -1.62 -6.66
CA ALA A 5 -18.03 -0.94 -6.09
C ALA A 5 -17.70 0.20 -5.10
N ARG A 6 -16.51 0.21 -4.49
CA ARG A 6 -16.16 1.16 -3.42
C ARG A 6 -15.66 2.51 -3.93
N ALA A 7 -15.18 2.61 -5.17
CA ALA A 7 -14.54 3.82 -5.70
C ALA A 7 -15.51 4.98 -5.98
N VAL A 8 -16.81 4.70 -6.19
CA VAL A 8 -17.84 5.73 -6.46
C VAL A 8 -18.33 6.40 -5.17
N LEU A 9 -18.34 5.67 -4.05
CA LEU A 9 -18.85 6.16 -2.76
C LEU A 9 -17.75 6.45 -1.74
N PHE A 10 -16.55 5.89 -1.91
CA PHE A 10 -15.42 6.09 -1.04
C PHE A 10 -14.18 6.43 -1.88
N PRO A 11 -13.61 7.63 -1.74
CA PRO A 11 -12.37 7.98 -2.43
C PRO A 11 -11.29 6.94 -2.13
N PRO A 12 -10.28 6.78 -3.02
CA PRO A 12 -9.23 5.78 -2.85
C PRO A 12 -8.63 5.89 -1.45
N CYS A 13 -8.88 4.89 -0.61
CA CYS A 13 -8.45 4.92 0.79
C CYS A 13 -6.92 4.85 0.92
N CYS A 14 -6.22 4.36 -0.11
CA CYS A 14 -4.78 4.33 -0.18
C CYS A 14 -4.25 5.50 -1.00
N ARG A 15 -3.32 6.26 -0.42
CA ARG A 15 -2.64 7.39 -1.06
C ARG A 15 -1.45 6.99 -1.93
N PHE A 16 -1.02 5.74 -1.80
CA PHE A 16 0.06 5.15 -2.58
C PHE A 16 -0.49 4.13 -3.57
N VAL A 17 0.18 4.01 -4.71
CA VAL A 17 -0.10 3.01 -5.75
C VAL A 17 1.14 2.12 -5.91
N PRO A 18 1.02 0.78 -5.86
CA PRO A 18 -0.18 -0.01 -5.52
C PRO A 18 -0.66 0.22 -4.07
N THR A 19 -1.88 -0.26 -3.76
CA THR A 19 -2.50 -0.04 -2.44
C THR A 19 -1.66 -0.62 -1.30
N CYS A 20 -1.82 -0.13 -0.07
CA CYS A 20 -1.03 -0.61 1.07
C CYS A 20 -1.18 -2.12 1.32
N SER A 21 -2.35 -2.70 1.03
CA SER A 21 -2.58 -4.14 1.17
C SER A 21 -1.93 -4.96 0.05
N GLU A 22 -1.89 -4.44 -1.18
CA GLU A 22 -1.13 -5.06 -2.28
C GLU A 22 0.37 -4.99 -2.04
N TYR A 23 0.85 -3.82 -1.60
CA TYR A 23 2.25 -3.66 -1.22
C TYR A 23 2.63 -4.64 -0.11
N ALA A 24 1.80 -4.77 0.93
CA ALA A 24 2.04 -5.72 2.01
C ALA A 24 2.10 -7.16 1.50
N ARG A 25 1.17 -7.54 0.61
CA ARG A 25 1.13 -8.88 0.03
C ARG A 25 2.38 -9.17 -0.81
N GLU A 26 2.75 -8.26 -1.71
CA GLU A 26 3.98 -8.40 -2.51
C GLU A 26 5.24 -8.38 -1.64
N ALA A 27 5.27 -7.57 -0.58
CA ALA A 27 6.40 -7.52 0.35
C ALA A 27 6.56 -8.88 1.06
N LEU A 28 5.46 -9.47 1.52
CA LEU A 28 5.46 -10.78 2.18
C LEU A 28 5.83 -11.93 1.22
N GLU A 29 5.49 -11.80 -0.07
CA GLU A 29 5.84 -12.80 -1.09
C GLU A 29 7.30 -12.70 -1.56
N LYS A 30 7.88 -11.49 -1.61
CA LYS A 30 9.20 -11.23 -2.21
C LYS A 30 10.33 -11.00 -1.21
N LEU A 31 10.03 -10.60 0.03
CA LEU A 31 11.01 -10.21 1.05
C LEU A 31 10.87 -11.09 2.30
N PRO A 32 11.94 -11.25 3.10
CA PRO A 32 11.83 -11.91 4.39
C PRO A 32 10.88 -11.13 5.30
N LEU A 33 10.17 -11.86 6.18
CA LEU A 33 9.10 -11.32 7.04
C LEU A 33 9.47 -10.03 7.77
N HIS A 34 10.68 -9.94 8.31
CA HIS A 34 11.14 -8.75 9.04
C HIS A 34 11.28 -7.53 8.12
N GLU A 35 11.83 -7.69 6.92
CA GLU A 35 12.00 -6.61 5.96
C GLU A 35 10.65 -6.19 5.35
N ALA A 36 9.81 -7.17 5.03
CA ALA A 36 8.46 -6.95 4.54
C ALA A 36 7.62 -6.16 5.56
N PHE A 37 7.70 -6.53 6.84
CA PHE A 37 7.00 -5.87 7.92
C PHE A 37 7.49 -4.43 8.11
N LEU A 38 8.81 -4.21 8.16
CA LEU A 38 9.39 -2.87 8.31
C LEU A 38 8.98 -1.93 7.15
N LYS A 39 9.09 -2.39 5.91
CA LYS A 39 8.70 -1.60 4.72
C LYS A 39 7.21 -1.27 4.71
N THR A 40 6.36 -2.25 5.04
CA THR A 40 4.91 -2.08 5.08
C THR A 40 4.50 -1.14 6.21
N ALA A 41 5.03 -1.33 7.42
CA ALA A 41 4.77 -0.49 8.57
C ALA A 41 5.20 0.96 8.32
N TRP A 42 6.40 1.16 7.74
CA TRP A 42 6.89 2.49 7.40
C TRP A 42 6.03 3.21 6.34
N ARG A 43 5.41 2.46 5.42
CA ARG A 43 4.45 3.00 4.45
C ARG A 43 3.10 3.35 5.09
N LEU A 44 2.61 2.53 6.02
CA LEU A 44 1.38 2.82 6.78
C LEU A 44 1.52 4.07 7.66
N LEU A 45 2.68 4.26 8.30
CA LEU A 45 2.96 5.47 9.10
C LEU A 45 2.92 6.75 8.26
N ARG A 46 3.28 6.68 6.98
CA ARG A 46 3.21 7.80 6.03
C ARG A 46 1.84 7.96 5.37
N CYS A 47 0.89 7.08 5.65
CA CYS A 47 -0.44 7.10 5.06
C CYS A 47 -1.35 8.11 5.78
N HIS A 48 -1.04 9.41 5.66
CA HIS A 48 -1.82 10.51 6.22
C HIS A 48 -2.26 11.52 5.13
N PRO A 49 -3.38 12.25 5.31
CA PRO A 49 -3.95 13.18 4.31
C PRO A 49 -3.09 14.42 4.00
N PHE A 50 -1.94 14.56 4.66
CA PHE A 50 -0.94 15.59 4.34
C PHE A 50 0.30 15.05 3.58
N HIS A 51 0.41 13.73 3.38
CA HIS A 51 1.50 13.13 2.61
C HIS A 51 1.13 13.04 1.12
N PRO A 52 1.83 13.66 0.15
CA PRO A 52 1.41 13.71 -1.25
C PRO A 52 1.09 12.34 -1.87
N GLY A 53 1.64 11.26 -1.29
CA GLY A 53 1.47 9.91 -1.80
C GLY A 53 2.31 9.73 -3.06
N GLY A 54 2.08 8.65 -3.78
CA GLY A 54 2.83 8.41 -5.01
C GLY A 54 2.85 6.96 -5.45
N HIS A 55 3.51 6.75 -6.59
CA HIS A 55 3.78 5.43 -7.11
C HIS A 55 5.04 4.86 -6.41
N ASP A 56 4.83 3.88 -5.54
CA ASP A 56 5.90 3.19 -4.81
C ASP A 56 5.70 1.68 -5.03
N PRO A 57 6.08 1.17 -6.21
CA PRO A 57 6.07 -0.25 -6.50
C PRO A 57 7.27 -0.92 -5.80
N LEU A 58 7.11 -2.17 -5.37
CA LEU A 58 8.25 -2.98 -4.96
C LEU A 58 9.09 -3.33 -6.20
N ALA A 59 10.04 -2.46 -6.53
CA ALA A 59 10.99 -2.65 -7.62
C ALA A 59 12.15 -3.53 -7.13
N ARG A 60 11.97 -4.84 -7.17
CA ARG A 60 13.06 -5.82 -7.07
C ARG A 60 12.72 -7.07 -7.84
#